data_AF-A0AA87SVW6-F1
#
_entry.id   AF-A0AA87SVW6-F1
#
_cell.length_a   1.000
_cell.length_b   1.000
_cell.length_c   1.000
_cell.angle_alpha   90.00
_cell.angle_beta   90.00
_cell.angle_gamma   90.00
#
_symmetry.space_group_name_H-M   'P 1'
#
loop_
_entity.id
_entity.type
_entity.pdbx_description
1 polymer ?
#
loop_
_entity_poly.entity_id
_entity_poly.type
_entity_poly.pdbx_seq_one_letter_code
_entity_poly.pdbx_strand_id
1 'polypeptide(L)'
;MLSATEYAMEGCHLILEQVLDELVNLEGIILYSLFQLPMDFGNRKRFYDRIISSNKICYFAVEGLKLSNEEEMDRIESLWKIKLVLPDCLNY
;
A
#
# COMPACT_ATOMS: atom_id res chain seq x y z
N MET A 1 22.88 10.92 -1.92
CA MET A 1 21.63 10.17 -2.15
C MET A 1 20.72 10.51 -0.99
N LEU A 2 19.69 11.35 -1.21
CA LEU A 2 18.67 11.54 -0.18
C LEU A 2 17.92 10.24 -0.02
N SER A 3 17.79 9.78 1.22
CA SER A 3 17.18 8.49 1.53
C SER A 3 15.68 8.51 1.25
N ALA A 4 15.12 7.36 0.85
CA ALA A 4 13.71 7.18 0.50
C ALA A 4 12.71 7.51 1.63
N THR A 5 13.19 7.86 2.82
CA THR A 5 12.39 8.16 4.01
C THR A 5 11.97 9.64 4.15
N GLU A 6 12.50 10.56 3.33
CA GLU A 6 12.22 12.01 3.47
C GLU A 6 11.09 12.54 2.57
N TYR A 7 10.52 11.72 1.67
CA TYR A 7 9.44 12.17 0.77
C TYR A 7 8.05 11.88 1.34
N ALA A 8 7.65 12.68 2.33
CA ALA A 8 6.25 12.82 2.72
C ALA A 8 5.65 14.09 2.07
N MET A 9 5.62 14.12 0.74
CA MET A 9 4.83 15.11 -0.02
C MET A 9 3.52 14.47 -0.47
N GLU A 10 2.41 15.21 -0.39
CA GLU A 10 1.13 14.77 -0.96
C GLU A 10 1.32 14.38 -2.43
N GLY A 11 0.88 13.16 -2.80
CA GLY A 11 1.01 12.67 -4.17
C GLY A 11 2.41 12.21 -4.58
N CYS A 12 3.37 12.07 -3.67
CA CYS A 12 4.68 11.49 -3.96
C CYS A 12 4.61 9.95 -4.09
N HIS A 13 3.85 9.46 -5.08
CA HIS A 13 3.82 8.05 -5.46
C HIS A 13 5.03 7.65 -6.31
N LEU A 14 5.85 8.61 -6.75
CA LEU A 14 6.98 8.37 -7.64
C LEU A 14 7.98 7.34 -7.10
N ILE A 15 8.29 7.40 -5.80
CA ILE A 15 9.20 6.43 -5.16
C ILE A 15 8.51 5.05 -5.06
N LEU A 16 7.23 5.02 -4.72
CA LEU A 16 6.47 3.77 -4.68
C LEU A 16 6.43 3.10 -6.06
N GLU A 17 6.13 3.87 -7.11
CA GLU A 17 6.11 3.40 -8.49
C GLU A 17 7.50 2.94 -8.96
N GLN A 18 8.56 3.68 -8.61
CA GLN A 18 9.92 3.25 -8.93
C GLN A 18 10.28 1.92 -8.23
N VAL A 19 9.90 1.74 -6.95
CA VAL A 19 10.09 0.47 -6.24
C VAL A 19 9.28 -0.65 -6.88
N LEU A 20 8.07 -0.37 -7.36
CA LEU A 20 7.25 -1.32 -8.11
C LEU A 20 7.82 -1.68 -9.49
N ASP A 21 8.50 -0.74 -10.15
CA ASP A 21 9.24 -0.97 -11.40
C ASP A 21 10.44 -1.90 -11.16
N GLU A 22 11.12 -1.74 -10.03
CA GLU A 22 12.25 -2.59 -9.62
C GLU A 22 11.82 -3.92 -8.98
N LEU A 23 10.52 -4.14 -8.77
CA LEU A 23 9.96 -5.30 -8.07
C LEU A 23 10.39 -6.65 -8.66
N VAL A 24 10.68 -6.71 -9.96
CA VAL A 24 11.21 -7.91 -10.62
C VAL A 24 12.54 -8.35 -9.99
N ASN A 25 13.36 -7.39 -9.58
CA ASN A 25 14.69 -7.61 -8.98
C ASN A 25 14.65 -7.74 -7.45
N LEU A 26 13.48 -7.57 -6.83
CA LEU A 26 13.29 -7.63 -5.38
C LEU A 26 12.58 -8.94 -5.00
N GLU A 27 12.83 -9.44 -3.79
CA GLU A 27 12.08 -10.61 -3.26
C GLU A 27 10.67 -10.24 -2.78
N GLY A 28 10.46 -8.98 -2.40
CA GLY A 28 9.19 -8.44 -1.94
C GLY A 28 9.33 -6.99 -1.47
N ILE A 29 8.25 -6.43 -0.94
CA ILE A 29 8.21 -5.05 -0.41
C ILE A 29 7.79 -5.10 1.06
N ILE A 30 8.34 -4.20 1.87
CA ILE A 30 7.84 -3.96 3.22
C ILE A 30 7.46 -2.48 3.30
N LEU A 31 6.17 -2.23 3.52
CA LEU A 31 5.64 -0.92 3.89
C LEU A 31 5.55 -0.86 5.42
N TYR A 32 5.82 0.32 5.98
CA TYR A 32 5.64 0.56 7.40
C TYR A 32 4.16 0.44 7.79
N SER A 33 3.24 1.02 7.02
CA SER A 33 1.81 0.96 7.28
C SER A 33 1.00 0.85 5.98
N LEU A 34 -0.19 0.24 6.06
CA LEU A 34 -1.14 0.21 4.94
C LEU A 34 -1.58 1.61 4.49
N PHE A 35 -1.47 2.61 5.35
CA PHE A 35 -1.80 4.01 5.04
C PHE A 35 -0.72 4.73 4.21
N GLN A 36 0.38 4.06 3.86
CA GLN A 36 1.32 4.56 2.84
C GLN A 36 0.85 4.28 1.42
N LEU A 37 -0.20 3.48 1.24
CA LEU A 37 -0.82 3.26 -0.06
C LEU A 37 -1.60 4.51 -0.52
N PRO A 38 -1.80 4.68 -1.83
CA PRO A 38 -2.60 5.77 -2.37
C PRO A 38 -4.00 5.86 -1.74
N MET A 39 -4.53 7.08 -1.58
CA MET A 39 -5.89 7.25 -1.05
C MET A 39 -6.97 6.95 -2.10
N ASP A 40 -6.64 7.10 -3.38
CA ASP A 40 -7.49 6.72 -4.50
C ASP A 40 -7.55 5.19 -4.65
N PHE A 41 -8.76 4.63 -4.67
CA PHE A 41 -8.98 3.19 -4.80
C PHE A 41 -8.45 2.61 -6.12
N GLY A 42 -8.60 3.32 -7.24
CA GLY A 42 -8.07 2.90 -8.53
C GLY A 42 -6.55 2.82 -8.53
N ASN A 43 -5.86 3.75 -7.86
CA ASN A 43 -4.41 3.71 -7.69
C ASN A 43 -3.98 2.55 -6.79
N ARG A 44 -4.67 2.31 -5.66
CA ARG A 44 -4.40 1.13 -4.80
C ARG A 44 -4.63 -0.17 -5.51
N LYS A 45 -5.71 -0.27 -6.29
CA LYS A 45 -6.01 -1.48 -7.05
C LYS A 45 -4.88 -1.82 -8.03
N ARG A 46 -4.35 -0.83 -8.75
CA ARG A 46 -3.18 -1.03 -9.61
C ARG A 46 -1.96 -1.52 -8.84
N PHE A 47 -1.72 -0.99 -7.64
CA PHE A 47 -0.67 -1.50 -6.75
C PHE A 47 -0.92 -2.97 -6.39
N TYR A 48 -2.13 -3.34 -5.98
CA TYR A 48 -2.47 -4.72 -5.61
C TYR A 48 -2.29 -5.69 -6.78
N ASP A 49 -2.86 -5.33 -7.93
CA ASP A 49 -2.77 -6.11 -9.15
C ASP A 49 -1.30 -6.38 -9.50
N ARG A 50 -0.42 -5.37 -9.35
CA ARG A 50 1.01 -5.48 -9.65
C ARG A 50 1.77 -6.39 -8.69
N ILE A 51 1.46 -6.36 -7.39
CA ILE A 51 2.06 -7.27 -6.41
C ILE A 51 1.60 -8.72 -6.67
N ILE A 52 0.30 -8.93 -6.88
CA ILE A 52 -0.28 -10.26 -7.10
C ILE A 52 0.22 -10.83 -8.44
N SER A 53 0.22 -10.04 -9.52
CA SER A 53 0.66 -10.50 -10.85
C SER A 53 2.15 -10.83 -10.91
N SER A 54 2.97 -10.18 -10.07
CA SER A 54 4.40 -10.48 -9.96
C SER A 54 4.70 -11.66 -9.04
N ASN A 55 3.68 -12.26 -8.42
CA ASN A 55 3.79 -13.35 -7.45
C ASN A 55 4.76 -13.02 -6.30
N LYS A 56 4.82 -11.74 -5.92
CA LYS A 56 5.62 -11.23 -4.82
C LYS A 56 4.76 -11.03 -3.58
N ILE A 57 5.41 -10.84 -2.45
CA ILE A 57 4.73 -10.56 -1.19
C ILE A 57 5.05 -9.13 -0.77
N CYS A 58 4.01 -8.37 -0.38
CA CYS A 58 4.16 -7.10 0.30
C CYS A 58 3.75 -7.24 1.76
N TYR A 59 4.55 -6.77 2.71
CA TYR A 59 4.23 -6.78 4.13
C TYR A 59 3.92 -5.36 4.63
N PHE A 60 3.04 -5.27 5.64
CA PHE A 60 2.69 -4.04 6.34
C PHE A 60 3.07 -4.19 7.82
N ALA A 61 4.12 -3.47 8.24
CA ALA A 61 4.76 -3.71 9.53
C ALA A 61 3.88 -3.34 10.74
N VAL A 62 3.17 -2.21 10.68
CA VAL A 62 2.33 -1.71 11.78
C VAL A 62 1.09 -2.58 11.97
N GLU A 63 0.43 -3.00 10.90
CA GLU A 63 -0.81 -3.77 10.98
C GLU A 63 -0.60 -5.28 11.02
N GLY A 64 0.63 -5.75 10.80
CA GLY A 64 0.97 -7.17 10.79
C GLY A 64 0.30 -7.94 9.65
N LEU A 65 0.03 -7.25 8.53
CA LEU A 65 -0.65 -7.79 7.36
C LEU A 65 0.34 -8.10 6.25
N LYS A 66 -0.10 -8.92 5.31
CA LYS A 66 0.62 -9.16 4.06
C LYS A 66 -0.35 -9.10 2.89
N LEU A 67 0.16 -8.83 1.71
CA LEU A 67 -0.54 -8.90 0.45
C LEU A 67 0.17 -9.92 -0.43
N SER A 68 -0.52 -11.01 -0.72
CA SER A 68 -0.04 -12.09 -1.59
C SER A 68 -1.15 -12.73 -2.44
N ASN A 69 -2.42 -12.43 -2.16
CA ASN A 69 -3.58 -12.99 -2.84
C ASN A 69 -4.79 -12.06 -2.69
N GLU A 70 -5.89 -12.39 -3.36
CA GLU A 70 -7.13 -11.60 -3.34
C GLU A 70 -7.80 -11.56 -1.96
N GLU A 71 -7.74 -12.65 -1.19
CA GLU A 71 -8.33 -12.69 0.16
C GLU A 71 -7.68 -11.66 1.09
N GLU A 72 -6.35 -11.58 1.09
CA GLU A 72 -5.61 -10.59 1.87
C GLU A 72 -5.82 -9.16 1.34
N MET A 73 -5.97 -8.99 0.02
CA MET A 73 -6.34 -7.70 -0.58
C MET A 73 -7.68 -7.21 -0.04
N ASP A 74 -8.70 -8.07 0.02
CA ASP A 74 -10.03 -7.71 0.54
C ASP A 74 -9.99 -7.32 2.02
N ARG A 75 -9.14 -7.98 2.81
CA ARG A 75 -8.90 -7.61 4.22
C ARG A 75 -8.27 -6.23 4.35
N ILE A 76 -7.25 -5.93 3.55
CA ILE A 76 -6.58 -4.62 3.53
C ILE A 76 -7.59 -3.53 3.12
N GLU A 77 -8.38 -3.76 2.08
CA GLU A 77 -9.39 -2.81 1.62
C GLU A 77 -10.50 -2.58 2.64
N SER A 78 -10.87 -3.60 3.42
CA SER A 78 -11.83 -3.45 4.52
C SER A 78 -11.31 -2.47 5.58
N LEU A 79 -10.02 -2.54 5.92
CA LEU A 79 -9.40 -1.59 6.86
C LEU A 79 -9.32 -0.18 6.29
N TRP A 80 -9.02 -0.04 4.99
CA TRP A 80 -9.07 1.25 4.30
C TRP A 80 -10.47 1.88 4.35
N LYS A 81 -11.51 1.10 4.10
CA LYS A 81 -12.90 1.57 4.20
C LYS A 81 -13.24 2.05 5.62
N ILE A 82 -12.82 1.30 6.65
CA ILE A 82 -12.99 1.73 8.05
C ILE A 82 -12.31 3.08 8.28
N LYS A 83 -11.06 3.25 7.82
CA LYS A 83 -10.33 4.52 7.95
C LYS A 83 -11.04 5.67 7.25
N LEU A 84 -11.64 5.44 6.09
CA LEU A 84 -12.37 6.46 5.32
C LEU A 84 -13.67 6.89 5.98
N VAL A 85 -14.38 5.97 6.65
CA VAL A 85 -15.66 6.25 7.32
C VAL A 85 -15.48 6.77 8.75
N LEU A 86 -14.35 6.47 9.40
CA LEU A 86 -14.08 6.86 10.80
C LEU A 86 -14.30 8.37 11.09
N PRO A 87 -13.90 9.33 10.22
CA PRO A 87 -14.15 10.75 10.45
C PRO A 87 -15.64 11.10 10.51
N ASP A 88 -16.48 10.41 9.74
CA ASP A 88 -17.93 10.66 9.70
C ASP A 88 -18.62 10.14 10.97
N CYS A 89 -18.04 9.15 11.64
CA CYS A 89 -18.57 8.59 12.89
C CYS A 89 -18.42 9.52 14.10
N LEU A 90 -17.47 10.46 14.07
CA LEU A 90 -17.15 11.35 15.21
C LEU A 90 -17.98 12.65 15.22
N ASN A 91 -18.82 12.87 14.20
CA ASN A 91 -19.66 14.07 14.05
C ASN A 91 -21.06 13.93 14.72
N TYR A 92 -21.12 13.36 15.93
CA TYR A 92 -22.36 13.26 16.74
C TYR A 92 -22.30 14.12 18.00
#